data_AF-A0A1G9N181-F1
#
_entry.id   AF-A0A1G9N181-F1
#
_cell.length_a   1.000
_cell.length_b   1.000
_cell.length_c   1.000
_cell.angle_alpha   90.00
_cell.angle_beta   90.00
_cell.angle_gamma   90.00
#
_symmetry.space_group_name_H-M   'P 1'
#
loop_
_entity.id
_entity.type
_entity.pdbx_description
1 polymer ?
#
loop_
_entity_poly.entity_id
_entity_poly.type
_entity_poly.pdbx_seq_one_letter_code
_entity_poly.pdbx_strand_id
1 'polypeptide(L)'
;MYDSFFDRLSHGFSGYDWWLIIVLSLVAALIMRKWPQWPAAAGVMFVVDAVAPFFYRWAVGVPPNFAFDFAFSRLDERGGVVVLLRLAIYFVLIGAIFFSKRRIGER
;
A
#
# COMPACT_ATOMS: atom_id res chain seq x y z
N MET A 1 -0.22 -28.41 -7.20
CA MET A 1 0.54 -28.05 -5.96
C MET A 1 1.42 -26.82 -6.20
N TYR A 2 0.94 -25.87 -7.00
CA TYR A 2 1.45 -24.49 -7.12
C TYR A 2 0.34 -23.49 -6.72
N ASP A 3 -0.69 -23.99 -6.04
CA ASP A 3 -2.00 -23.35 -5.91
C ASP A 3 -2.19 -22.64 -4.57
N SER A 4 -1.19 -22.62 -3.67
CA SER A 4 -1.35 -21.93 -2.37
C SER A 4 -0.81 -20.51 -2.37
N PHE A 5 0.28 -20.23 -3.08
CA PHE A 5 0.94 -18.94 -3.04
C PHE A 5 0.28 -17.93 -3.99
N PHE A 6 0.01 -18.36 -5.23
CA PHE A 6 -0.69 -17.54 -6.21
C PHE A 6 -2.15 -17.27 -5.84
N ASP A 7 -2.88 -18.25 -5.27
CA ASP A 7 -4.25 -18.02 -4.79
C ASP A 7 -4.28 -17.12 -3.55
N ARG A 8 -3.33 -17.24 -2.62
CA ARG A 8 -3.24 -16.30 -1.49
C ARG A 8 -2.89 -14.88 -1.95
N LEU A 9 -2.07 -14.75 -3.00
CA LEU A 9 -1.81 -13.46 -3.63
C LEU A 9 -3.06 -12.91 -4.33
N SER A 10 -3.75 -13.72 -5.14
CA SER A 10 -4.92 -13.28 -5.92
C SER A 10 -6.11 -12.94 -5.02
N HIS A 11 -6.32 -13.67 -3.92
CA HIS A 11 -7.33 -13.37 -2.91
C HIS A 11 -6.89 -12.30 -1.89
N GLY A 12 -5.59 -12.04 -1.77
CA GLY A 12 -5.02 -11.07 -0.83
C GLY A 12 -5.20 -9.60 -1.24
N PHE A 13 -5.47 -9.33 -2.52
CA PHE A 13 -5.69 -8.00 -3.08
C PHE A 13 -7.11 -7.85 -3.63
N SER A 14 -7.89 -6.98 -3.02
CA SER A 14 -9.19 -6.55 -3.56
C SER A 14 -9.02 -5.41 -4.56
N GLY A 15 -10.04 -5.13 -5.38
CA GLY A 15 -10.03 -3.96 -6.28
C GLY A 15 -9.84 -2.62 -5.55
N TYR A 16 -10.33 -2.53 -4.31
CA TYR A 16 -10.09 -1.37 -3.44
C TYR A 16 -8.62 -1.20 -3.06
N ASP A 17 -7.91 -2.31 -2.85
CA ASP A 17 -6.49 -2.29 -2.49
C ASP A 17 -5.64 -1.80 -3.67
N TRP A 18 -5.97 -2.23 -4.89
CA TRP A 18 -5.32 -1.71 -6.11
C TRP A 18 -5.59 -0.22 -6.33
N TRP A 19 -6.83 0.23 -6.10
CA TRP A 19 -7.19 1.63 -6.17
C TRP A 19 -6.37 2.48 -5.18
N LEU A 20 -6.28 2.05 -3.92
CA LEU A 20 -5.48 2.72 -2.90
C LEU A 20 -3.99 2.79 -3.29
N ILE A 21 -3.42 1.69 -3.75
CA ILE A 21 -2.01 1.64 -4.19
C ILE A 21 -1.75 2.66 -5.30
N ILE A 22 -2.64 2.76 -6.28
CA ILE A 22 -2.50 3.72 -7.39
C ILE A 22 -2.58 5.16 -6.85
N VAL A 23 -3.61 5.48 -6.07
CA VAL A 23 -3.82 6.83 -5.53
C VAL A 23 -2.64 7.26 -4.65
N LEU A 24 -2.21 6.39 -3.73
CA LEU A 24 -1.09 6.66 -2.83
C LEU A 24 0.24 6.77 -3.58
N SER A 25 0.44 5.99 -4.65
CA SER A 25 1.61 6.13 -5.53
C SER A 25 1.63 7.49 -6.24
N LEU A 26 0.47 8.02 -6.65
CA LEU A 26 0.36 9.36 -7.23
C LEU A 26 0.63 10.46 -6.18
N VAL A 27 0.10 10.33 -4.97
CA VAL A 27 0.38 11.26 -3.86
C VAL A 27 1.87 11.25 -3.51
N ALA A 28 2.51 10.07 -3.44
CA ALA A 28 3.95 9.96 -3.28
C ALA A 28 4.70 10.67 -4.41
N ALA A 29 4.28 10.52 -5.66
CA ALA A 29 4.88 11.20 -6.80
C ALA A 29 4.83 12.74 -6.67
N LEU A 30 3.73 13.27 -6.11
CA LEU A 30 3.58 14.70 -5.82
C LEU A 30 4.52 15.15 -4.69
N ILE A 31 4.59 14.40 -3.58
CA ILE A 31 5.49 14.70 -2.45
C ILE A 31 6.95 14.67 -2.92
N MET A 32 7.31 13.70 -3.76
CA MET A 32 8.63 13.56 -4.36
C MET A 32 9.02 14.69 -5.33
N ARG A 33 8.13 15.65 -5.62
CA ARG A 33 8.51 16.90 -6.30
C ARG A 33 9.39 17.78 -5.42
N LYS A 34 9.19 17.76 -4.11
CA LYS A 34 9.96 18.57 -3.16
C LYS A 34 11.01 17.75 -2.42
N TRP A 35 10.74 16.47 -2.13
CA TRP A 35 11.61 15.62 -1.33
C TRP A 35 12.02 14.35 -2.09
N PRO A 36 13.26 14.22 -2.60
CA PRO A 36 13.67 13.13 -3.50
C PRO A 36 13.94 11.78 -2.81
N GLN A 37 13.48 11.59 -1.57
CA GLN A 37 13.70 10.37 -0.79
C GLN A 37 12.61 9.33 -1.11
N TRP A 38 12.75 8.64 -2.24
CA TRP A 38 11.78 7.64 -2.71
C TRP A 38 11.55 6.46 -1.74
N PRO A 39 12.54 5.94 -0.97
CA PRO A 39 12.29 4.86 -0.01
C PRO A 39 11.43 5.34 1.16
N ALA A 40 11.66 6.57 1.62
CA ALA A 40 10.87 7.18 2.69
C ALA A 40 9.43 7.42 2.24
N ALA A 41 9.23 7.88 0.99
CA ALA A 41 7.89 8.05 0.42
C ALA A 41 7.13 6.71 0.34
N ALA A 42 7.79 5.62 -0.06
CA ALA A 42 7.19 4.29 -0.09
C ALA A 42 6.81 3.79 1.31
N GLY A 43 7.68 3.98 2.30
CA GLY A 43 7.38 3.64 3.70
C GLY A 43 6.18 4.41 4.25
N VAL A 44 6.10 5.72 4.01
CA VAL A 44 4.97 6.54 4.47
C VAL A 44 3.66 6.10 3.81
N MET A 45 3.65 5.88 2.49
CA MET A 45 2.43 5.44 1.79
C MET A 45 1.98 4.05 2.24
N PHE A 46 2.92 3.15 2.50
CA PHE A 46 2.61 1.84 3.06
C PHE A 46 1.95 1.94 4.44
N VAL A 47 2.44 2.83 5.33
CA VAL A 47 1.81 3.06 6.63
C VAL A 47 0.41 3.65 6.46
N VAL A 48 0.23 4.61 5.56
CA VAL A 48 -1.10 5.19 5.27
C VAL A 48 -2.07 4.12 4.77
N ASP A 49 -1.62 3.25 3.86
CA ASP A 49 -2.41 2.11 3.35
C ASP A 49 -2.79 1.12 4.45
N ALA A 50 -1.89 0.88 5.41
CA ALA A 50 -2.14 -0.03 6.52
C ALA A 50 -3.21 0.52 7.49
N VAL A 51 -3.23 1.84 7.73
CA VAL A 51 -4.17 2.45 8.71
C VAL A 51 -5.45 2.98 8.02
N ALA A 52 -5.48 3.16 6.70
CA ALA A 52 -6.66 3.64 5.97
C ALA A 52 -7.95 2.82 6.23
N PRO A 53 -7.93 1.47 6.30
CA PRO A 53 -9.12 0.68 6.60
C PRO A 53 -9.67 0.93 8.01
N PHE A 54 -8.77 1.18 8.98
CA PHE A 54 -9.15 1.52 10.34
C PHE A 54 -9.89 2.87 10.37
N PHE A 55 -9.29 3.91 9.77
CA PHE A 55 -9.90 5.25 9.72
C PHE A 55 -11.22 5.27 8.96
N TYR A 56 -11.32 4.53 7.85
CA TYR A 56 -12.57 4.41 7.10
C TYR A 56 -13.70 3.85 7.97
N ARG A 57 -13.42 2.77 8.71
CA ARG A 57 -14.44 2.13 9.57
C ARG A 57 -14.82 2.97 10.75
N TRP A 58 -13.84 3.64 11.36
CA TRP A 58 -14.12 4.59 12.42
C TRP A 58 -15.00 5.73 11.93
N ALA A 59 -14.77 6.26 10.73
CA ALA A 59 -15.58 7.30 10.12
C ALA A 59 -17.02 6.86 9.80
N VAL A 60 -17.25 5.58 9.52
CA VAL A 60 -18.59 4.99 9.29
C VAL A 60 -19.30 4.63 10.61
N GLY A 61 -18.72 4.99 11.77
CA GLY A 61 -19.34 4.81 13.08
C GLY A 61 -19.08 3.45 13.73
N VAL A 62 -18.14 2.66 13.19
CA VAL A 62 -17.71 1.41 13.84
C VAL A 62 -16.91 1.75 15.09
N PRO A 63 -17.20 1.13 16.25
CA PRO A 63 -16.41 1.34 17.46
C PRO A 63 -14.92 1.03 17.25
N PRO A 64 -14.00 1.84 17.81
CA PRO A 64 -12.57 1.73 17.53
C PRO A 64 -11.95 0.36 17.86
N ASN A 65 -12.45 -0.31 18.91
CA ASN A 65 -12.02 -1.66 19.30
C ASN A 65 -12.30 -2.69 18.19
N PHE A 66 -13.51 -2.67 17.60
CA PHE A 66 -13.86 -3.56 16.48
C PHE A 66 -13.12 -3.21 15.20
N ALA A 67 -12.85 -1.92 14.95
CA ALA A 67 -12.05 -1.51 13.81
C ALA A 67 -10.59 -1.97 13.93
N PHE A 68 -10.03 -1.95 15.15
CA PHE A 68 -8.69 -2.46 15.45
C PHE A 68 -8.61 -3.99 15.32
N ASP A 69 -9.54 -4.73 15.92
CA ASP A 69 -9.57 -6.20 15.84
C ASP A 69 -9.66 -6.67 14.39
N PHE A 70 -10.42 -5.96 13.55
CA PHE A 70 -10.48 -6.28 12.13
C PHE A 70 -9.20 -5.93 11.36
N ALA A 71 -8.51 -4.86 11.73
CA ALA A 71 -7.23 -4.52 11.13
C ALA A 71 -6.18 -5.59 11.46
N PHE A 72 -6.18 -6.10 12.69
CA PHE A 72 -5.32 -7.21 13.11
C PHE A 72 -5.74 -8.55 12.49
N SER A 73 -7.03 -8.86 12.40
CA SER A 73 -7.49 -10.07 11.72
C SER A 73 -7.08 -10.09 10.26
N ARG A 74 -7.02 -8.93 9.59
CA ARG A 74 -6.47 -8.80 8.23
C ARG A 74 -4.98 -9.13 8.14
N LEU A 75 -4.19 -8.84 9.16
CA LEU A 75 -2.77 -9.19 9.21
C LEU A 75 -2.58 -10.70 9.39
N ASP A 76 -3.49 -11.34 10.12
CA ASP A 76 -3.44 -12.77 10.43
C ASP A 76 -4.03 -13.63 9.29
N GLU A 77 -5.24 -13.31 8.79
CA GLU A 77 -5.94 -14.07 7.74
C GLU A 77 -5.25 -13.98 6.36
N ARG A 78 -4.67 -12.83 6.01
CA ARG A 78 -3.96 -12.64 4.74
C ARG A 78 -2.49 -13.06 4.83
N GLY A 79 -1.98 -13.31 6.04
CA GLY A 79 -0.60 -13.64 6.33
C GLY A 79 0.36 -12.47 6.10
N GLY A 80 1.37 -12.34 6.97
CA GLY A 80 2.40 -11.29 6.86
C GLY A 80 3.10 -11.19 5.49
N VAL A 81 3.03 -12.26 4.68
CA VAL A 81 3.52 -12.28 3.29
C VAL A 81 2.81 -11.26 2.40
N VAL A 82 1.49 -11.10 2.50
CA VAL A 82 0.72 -10.14 1.67
C VAL A 82 1.08 -8.69 2.04
N VAL A 83 1.38 -8.44 3.32
CA VAL A 83 1.81 -7.15 3.83
C VAL A 83 3.20 -6.78 3.28
N LEU A 84 4.14 -7.72 3.33
CA LEU A 84 5.48 -7.54 2.75
C LEU A 84 5.43 -7.35 1.23
N LEU A 85 4.53 -8.05 0.55
CA LEU A 85 4.32 -7.89 -0.88
C LEU A 85 3.74 -6.52 -1.23
N ARG A 86 2.79 -5.98 -0.44
CA ARG A 86 2.33 -4.58 -0.61
C ARG A 86 3.46 -3.59 -0.50
N LEU A 87 4.33 -3.75 0.51
CA LEU A 87 5.49 -2.91 0.67
C LEU A 87 6.38 -2.98 -0.59
N ALA A 88 6.67 -4.19 -1.08
CA ALA A 88 7.44 -4.39 -2.31
C ALA A 88 6.79 -3.69 -3.52
N ILE A 89 5.46 -3.79 -3.67
CA ILE A 89 4.69 -3.13 -4.74
C ILE A 89 4.84 -1.60 -4.64
N TYR A 90 4.72 -1.02 -3.44
CA TYR A 90 4.94 0.41 -3.23
C TYR A 90 6.36 0.84 -3.61
N PHE A 91 7.38 0.09 -3.17
CA PHE A 91 8.77 0.35 -3.53
C PHE A 91 9.00 0.32 -5.04
N VAL A 92 8.43 -0.67 -5.74
CA VAL A 92 8.56 -0.82 -7.19
C VAL A 92 7.82 0.29 -7.94
N LEU A 93 6.56 0.59 -7.58
CA LEU A 93 5.76 1.62 -8.25
C LEU A 93 6.35 3.02 -8.05
N ILE A 94 6.62 3.38 -6.80
CA ILE A 94 7.15 4.71 -6.44
C ILE A 94 8.57 4.86 -7.00
N GLY A 95 9.39 3.81 -6.93
CA GLY A 95 10.72 3.77 -7.55
C GLY A 95 10.66 3.92 -9.07
N ALA A 96 9.74 3.22 -9.75
CA ALA A 96 9.55 3.32 -11.20
C ALA A 96 9.12 4.73 -11.62
N ILE A 97 8.21 5.36 -10.87
CA ILE A 97 7.79 6.75 -11.11
C ILE A 97 8.96 7.71 -10.91
N PHE A 98 9.72 7.55 -9.83
CA PHE A 98 10.89 8.38 -9.54
C PHE A 98 11.96 8.27 -10.64
N PHE A 99 12.28 7.04 -11.06
CA PHE A 99 13.27 6.80 -12.12
C PHE A 99 12.80 7.33 -13.48
N SER A 100 11.52 7.14 -13.82
CA SER A 100 10.91 7.68 -15.04
C SER A 100 10.97 9.21 -15.06
N LYS A 101 10.66 9.87 -13.94
CA LYS A 101 10.78 11.33 -13.79
C LYS A 101 12.21 11.80 -13.99
N ARG A 102 13.20 11.11 -13.40
CA ARG A 102 14.62 11.46 -13.54
C ARG A 102 15.06 11.39 -15.01
N ARG A 103 14.65 10.33 -15.72
CA ARG A 103 14.99 10.12 -17.14
C ARG A 103 14.35 11.14 -18.08
N ILE A 104 13.15 11.64 -17.75
CA ILE A 104 12.44 12.65 -18.55
C ILE A 104 12.97 14.07 -18.26
N GLY A 105 13.38 14.36 -17.02
CA GLY A 105 13.95 15.66 -16.65
C GLY A 105 15.41 15.88 -17.03
N GLU A 106 16.13 14.83 -17.46
CA GLU A 106 17.48 14.91 -18.03
C GLU A 106 17.47 15.16 -19.57
N ARG A 107 16.30 15.24 -20.19
CA ARG A 107 16.10 15.71 -21.58
C ARG A 107 15.50 17.10 -21.59
#